data_AF-A0A1E7I5I0-F1
#
_entry.id   AF-A0A1E7I5I0-F1
#
_cell.length_a   1.000
_cell.length_b   1.000
_cell.length_c   1.000
_cell.angle_alpha   90.00
_cell.angle_beta   90.00
_cell.angle_gamma   90.00
#
_symmetry.space_group_name_H-M   'P 1'
#
loop_
_entity.id
_entity.type
_entity.pdbx_description
1 polymer ?
#
loop_
_entity_poly.entity_id
_entity_poly.type
_entity_poly.pdbx_seq_one_letter_code
_entity_poly.pdbx_strand_id
1 'polypeptide(L)'
;MFRKGFGKPPIIKDSEAWVIKKMALLDAELKSLTNAIPMNEKFRSNLQKRFIKRILNSSLQLGLLQYLENQVERYASFNRKREKAIQFTINLLFVLVRLFGDLYALKQTKNHNK
;
A
#
# COMPACT_ATOMS: atom_id res chain seq x y z
N MET A 1 -5.05 22.15 2.46
CA MET A 1 -4.30 21.38 1.44
C MET A 1 -4.85 19.97 1.23
N PHE A 2 -5.05 19.15 2.27
CA PHE A 2 -5.50 17.75 2.14
C PHE A 2 -6.77 17.53 1.29
N ARG A 3 -7.87 18.28 1.52
CA ARG A 3 -9.12 18.17 0.73
C ARG A 3 -8.98 18.59 -0.74
N LYS A 4 -8.05 19.50 -1.06
CA LYS A 4 -7.81 19.97 -2.45
C LYS A 4 -7.03 18.94 -3.27
N GLY A 5 -6.09 18.20 -2.65
CA GLY A 5 -5.29 17.18 -3.32
C GLY A 5 -5.93 15.79 -3.38
N PHE A 6 -6.62 15.37 -2.31
CA PHE A 6 -7.19 14.02 -2.21
C PHE A 6 -8.73 13.98 -2.34
N GLY A 7 -9.39 15.14 -2.40
CA GLY A 7 -10.85 15.25 -2.42
C GLY A 7 -11.52 14.93 -1.07
N LYS A 8 -12.85 14.80 -1.08
CA LYS A 8 -13.60 14.34 0.11
C LYS A 8 -13.26 12.86 0.41
N PRO A 9 -12.94 12.50 1.66
CA PRO A 9 -12.72 11.10 2.03
C PRO A 9 -13.99 10.29 1.81
N PRO A 10 -13.89 9.02 1.39
CA PRO A 10 -15.06 8.17 1.24
C PRO A 10 -15.68 7.86 2.60
N ILE A 11 -17.02 7.85 2.64
CA ILE A 11 -17.77 7.44 3.83
C ILE A 11 -17.81 5.91 3.85
N ILE A 12 -17.06 5.31 4.77
CA ILE A 12 -17.05 3.87 5.03
C ILE A 12 -17.98 3.58 6.21
N LYS A 13 -18.93 2.67 6.00
CA LYS A 13 -19.73 2.10 7.09
C LYS A 13 -18.84 1.07 7.81
N ASP A 14 -18.73 1.18 9.13
CA ASP A 14 -17.85 0.34 9.96
C ASP A 14 -16.37 0.43 9.52
N SER A 15 -15.80 1.63 9.69
CA SER A 15 -14.45 1.95 9.25
C SER A 15 -13.38 1.08 9.90
N GLU A 16 -13.58 0.67 11.15
CA GLU A 16 -12.61 -0.13 11.90
C GLU A 16 -12.50 -1.54 11.30
N ALA A 17 -13.63 -2.24 11.13
CA ALA A 17 -13.65 -3.56 10.52
C ALA A 17 -13.07 -3.55 9.10
N TRP A 18 -13.35 -2.49 8.33
CA TRP A 18 -12.78 -2.31 7.00
C TRP A 18 -11.25 -2.19 7.04
N VAL A 19 -10.72 -1.34 7.92
CA VAL A 19 -9.26 -1.13 8.07
C VAL A 19 -8.59 -2.44 8.50
N ILE A 20 -9.13 -3.14 9.51
CA ILE A 20 -8.58 -4.41 9.99
C ILE A 20 -8.49 -5.43 8.86
N LYS A 21 -9.57 -5.57 8.07
CA LYS A 21 -9.59 -6.48 6.92
C LYS A 21 -8.55 -6.13 5.86
N LYS A 22 -8.34 -4.83 5.61
CA LYS A 22 -7.35 -4.35 4.64
C LYS A 22 -5.93 -4.57 5.13
N MET A 23 -5.67 -4.32 6.41
CA MET A 23 -4.36 -4.58 7.02
C MET A 23 -4.04 -6.08 7.05
N ALA A 24 -4.97 -6.94 7.44
CA ALA A 24 -4.76 -8.40 7.46
C ALA A 24 -4.46 -8.96 6.07
N LEU A 25 -5.15 -8.44 5.04
CA LEU A 25 -4.89 -8.82 3.66
C LEU A 25 -3.51 -8.36 3.18
N LEU A 26 -3.15 -7.10 3.46
CA LEU A 26 -1.85 -6.55 3.08
C LEU A 26 -0.70 -7.27 3.78
N ASP A 27 -0.86 -7.59 5.06
CA ASP A 27 0.09 -8.39 5.83
C ASP A 27 0.28 -9.78 5.19
N ALA A 28 -0.79 -10.49 4.87
CA ALA A 28 -0.70 -11.78 4.20
C ALA A 28 0.02 -11.69 2.83
N GLU A 29 -0.28 -10.65 2.04
CA GLU A 29 0.36 -10.40 0.75
C GLU A 29 1.87 -10.13 0.92
N LEU A 30 2.27 -9.26 1.86
CA LEU A 30 3.67 -8.96 2.15
C LEU A 30 4.44 -10.18 2.67
N LYS A 31 3.84 -10.94 3.59
CA LYS A 31 4.43 -12.18 4.11
C LYS A 31 4.67 -13.21 3.00
N SER A 32 3.81 -13.25 1.97
CA SER A 32 3.98 -14.15 0.83
C SER A 32 5.18 -13.80 -0.06
N LEU A 33 5.72 -12.58 0.01
CA LEU A 33 6.89 -12.16 -0.77
C LEU A 33 8.21 -12.73 -0.22
N THR A 34 8.21 -13.27 1.00
CA THR A 34 9.42 -13.76 1.68
C THR A 34 9.28 -15.23 2.05
N ASN A 35 10.34 -16.02 1.87
CA ASN A 35 10.34 -17.42 2.31
C ASN A 35 10.55 -17.59 3.82
N ALA A 36 10.74 -16.51 4.57
CA ALA A 36 10.96 -16.55 6.02
C ALA A 36 9.74 -17.03 6.81
N ILE A 37 8.53 -16.93 6.22
CA ILE A 37 7.29 -17.35 6.87
C ILE A 37 6.78 -18.62 6.17
N PRO A 38 6.59 -19.73 6.92
CA PRO A 38 6.11 -20.97 6.33
C PRO A 38 4.70 -20.77 5.77
N MET A 39 4.51 -21.16 4.52
CA MET A 39 3.26 -20.98 3.79
C MET A 39 3.17 -22.01 2.66
N ASN A 40 1.98 -22.57 2.43
CA ASN A 40 1.74 -23.45 1.29
C ASN A 40 2.07 -22.74 -0.03
N GLU A 41 2.79 -23.42 -0.93
CA GLU A 41 3.33 -22.81 -2.15
C GLU A 41 2.25 -22.34 -3.14
N LYS A 42 1.18 -23.14 -3.32
CA LYS A 42 0.03 -22.74 -4.15
C LYS A 42 -0.66 -21.51 -3.57
N PHE A 43 -0.81 -21.45 -2.25
CA PHE A 43 -1.40 -20.30 -1.56
C PHE A 43 -0.51 -19.05 -1.68
N ARG A 44 0.80 -19.19 -1.48
CA ARG A 44 1.82 -18.15 -1.68
C ARG A 44 1.77 -17.58 -3.10
N SER A 45 1.82 -18.44 -4.11
CA SER A 45 1.74 -18.03 -5.53
C SER A 45 0.46 -17.24 -5.83
N ASN A 46 -0.67 -17.68 -5.25
CA ASN A 46 -1.94 -16.96 -5.42
C ASN A 46 -1.93 -15.56 -4.78
N LEU A 47 -1.35 -15.43 -3.58
CA LEU A 47 -1.20 -14.12 -2.92
C LEU A 47 -0.26 -13.20 -3.70
N GLN A 48 0.88 -13.70 -4.17
CA GLN A 48 1.81 -12.95 -5.01
C GLN A 48 1.16 -12.48 -6.32
N LYS A 49 0.44 -13.36 -7.03
CA LYS A 49 -0.31 -12.99 -8.24
C LYS A 49 -1.35 -11.92 -7.97
N ARG A 50 -2.08 -12.02 -6.85
CA ARG A 50 -3.05 -11.01 -6.44
C ARG A 50 -2.39 -9.68 -6.12
N PHE A 51 -1.27 -9.69 -5.42
CA PHE A 51 -0.47 -8.51 -5.11
C PHE A 51 -0.03 -7.79 -6.40
N ILE A 52 0.54 -8.52 -7.37
CA ILE A 52 0.95 -7.95 -8.67
C ILE A 52 -0.27 -7.38 -9.42
N LYS A 53 -1.34 -8.17 -9.55
CA LYS A 53 -2.57 -7.73 -10.23
C LYS A 53 -3.14 -6.47 -9.58
N ARG A 54 -3.09 -6.38 -8.26
CA ARG A 54 -3.54 -5.21 -7.51
C ARG A 54 -2.67 -4.01 -7.77
N ILE A 55 -1.34 -4.15 -7.84
CA ILE A 55 -0.44 -3.04 -8.18
C ILE A 55 -0.74 -2.53 -9.58
N LEU A 56 -0.86 -3.44 -10.55
CA LEU A 56 -1.12 -3.10 -11.96
C LEU A 56 -2.51 -2.48 -12.18
N ASN A 57 -3.53 -2.98 -11.48
CA ASN A 57 -4.92 -2.53 -11.66
C ASN A 57 -5.30 -1.36 -10.77
N SER A 58 -4.63 -1.16 -9.64
CA SER A 58 -4.82 0.07 -8.88
C SER A 58 -4.16 1.19 -9.65
N SER A 59 -4.79 2.36 -9.67
CA SER A 59 -4.12 3.62 -9.97
C SER A 59 -3.08 3.97 -8.89
N LEU A 60 -2.37 2.98 -8.33
CA LEU A 60 -1.20 3.21 -7.51
C LEU A 60 -0.30 4.03 -8.41
N GLN A 61 -0.12 5.28 -8.05
CA GLN A 61 0.81 6.15 -8.71
C GLN A 61 2.18 5.55 -8.43
N LEU A 62 2.65 4.62 -9.28
CA LEU A 62 4.02 4.10 -9.21
C LEU A 62 5.00 5.28 -9.18
N GLY A 63 4.67 6.35 -9.90
CA GLY A 63 5.37 7.63 -9.83
C GLY A 63 5.35 8.30 -8.44
N LEU A 64 4.27 8.18 -7.65
CA LEU A 64 4.25 8.67 -6.26
C LEU A 64 5.13 7.82 -5.36
N LEU A 65 5.11 6.49 -5.52
CA LEU A 65 5.96 5.59 -4.74
C LEU A 65 7.44 5.86 -5.06
N GLN A 66 7.81 5.93 -6.34
CA GLN A 66 9.14 6.29 -6.80
C GLN A 66 9.55 7.69 -6.32
N TYR A 67 8.64 8.66 -6.33
CA TYR A 67 8.92 9.99 -5.80
C TYR A 67 9.25 9.93 -4.30
N LEU A 68 8.44 9.22 -3.51
CA LEU A 68 8.64 9.08 -2.07
C LEU A 68 9.95 8.35 -1.75
N GLU A 69 10.25 7.25 -2.44
CA GLU A 69 11.53 6.54 -2.33
C GLU A 69 12.70 7.49 -2.57
N ASN A 70 12.68 8.24 -3.68
CA ASN A 70 13.70 9.23 -4.01
C ASN A 70 13.83 10.33 -2.94
N GLN A 71 12.73 10.80 -2.33
CA GLN A 71 12.79 11.80 -1.26
C GLN A 71 13.43 11.23 0.01
N VAL A 72 13.08 10.00 0.39
CA VAL A 72 13.67 9.33 1.56
C VAL A 72 15.16 9.09 1.34
N GLU A 73 15.56 8.60 0.17
CA GLU A 73 16.97 8.40 -0.18
C GLU A 73 17.75 9.71 -0.19
N ARG A 74 17.21 10.78 -0.78
CA ARG A 74 17.83 12.12 -0.76
C ARG A 74 18.01 12.64 0.66
N TYR A 75 16.98 12.53 1.50
CA TYR A 75 17.06 12.97 2.89
C TYR A 75 18.08 12.16 3.71
N ALA A 76 18.21 10.88 3.40
CA ALA A 76 19.10 9.98 4.14
C ALA A 76 20.51 9.83 3.53
N SER A 77 20.74 10.42 2.35
CA SER A 77 22.03 10.42 1.63
C SER A 77 23.22 10.90 2.47
N PHE A 78 22.94 11.68 3.52
CA PHE A 78 23.93 12.21 4.45
C PHE A 78 24.47 11.18 5.48
N ASN A 79 23.83 10.02 5.66
CA ASN A 79 24.31 9.02 6.64
C ASN A 79 23.91 7.57 6.29
N ARG A 80 24.83 6.85 5.63
CA ARG A 80 24.66 5.42 5.27
C ARG A 80 24.45 4.48 6.46
N LYS A 81 24.80 4.86 7.71
CA LYS A 81 24.53 4.04 8.89
C LYS A 81 23.04 3.85 9.19
N ARG A 82 22.15 4.55 8.48
CA ARG A 82 20.69 4.51 8.66
C ARG A 82 19.95 3.66 7.62
N GLU A 83 20.63 2.84 6.84
CA GLU A 83 20.03 2.02 5.77
C GLU A 83 18.79 1.22 6.21
N LYS A 84 18.83 0.57 7.38
CA LYS A 84 17.66 -0.14 7.92
C LYS A 84 16.47 0.78 8.20
N ALA A 85 16.71 2.00 8.69
CA ALA A 85 15.67 2.98 8.96
C ALA A 85 15.11 3.59 7.66
N ILE A 86 15.95 3.76 6.63
CA ILE A 86 15.53 4.15 5.27
C ILE A 86 14.56 3.13 4.71
N GLN A 87 14.96 1.85 4.71
CA GLN A 87 14.14 0.75 4.21
C GLN A 87 12.83 0.61 4.99
N PHE A 88 12.88 0.75 6.31
CA PHE A 88 11.67 0.77 7.14
C PHE A 88 10.71 1.91 6.75
N THR A 89 11.25 3.11 6.51
CA THR A 89 10.45 4.28 6.13
C THR A 89 9.81 4.09 4.75
N ILE A 90 10.56 3.58 3.78
CA ILE A 90 10.05 3.25 2.44
C ILE A 90 8.91 2.24 2.54
N ASN A 91 9.09 1.16 3.31
CA ASN A 91 8.05 0.15 3.51
C ASN A 91 6.79 0.73 4.17
N LEU A 92 6.95 1.62 5.16
CA LEU A 92 5.82 2.29 5.80
C LEU A 92 5.06 3.20 4.83
N LEU A 93 5.78 3.97 4.01
CA LEU A 93 5.19 4.82 2.97
C LEU A 93 4.48 4.00 1.90
N PHE A 94 5.04 2.86 1.50
CA PHE A 94 4.38 1.92 0.60
C PHE A 94 3.02 1.46 1.16
N VAL A 95 3.00 1.00 2.42
CA VAL A 95 1.77 0.57 3.10
C VAL A 95 0.75 1.71 3.15
N LEU A 96 1.19 2.93 3.47
CA LEU A 96 0.34 4.11 3.54
C LEU A 96 -0.29 4.42 2.18
N VAL A 97 0.52 4.52 1.11
CA VAL A 97 0.04 4.79 -0.25
C VAL A 97 -0.94 3.71 -0.69
N ARG A 98 -0.67 2.45 -0.37
CA ARG A 98 -1.55 1.32 -0.69
C ARG A 98 -2.91 1.44 -0.01
N LEU A 99 -2.94 1.73 1.30
CA LEU A 99 -4.19 1.90 2.05
C LEU A 99 -4.99 3.10 1.55
N PHE A 100 -4.31 4.20 1.20
CA PHE A 100 -4.95 5.38 0.61
C PHE A 100 -5.54 5.05 -0.77
N GLY A 101 -4.80 4.34 -1.63
CA GLY A 101 -5.31 3.90 -2.93
C GLY A 101 -6.57 3.05 -2.80
N ASP A 102 -6.55 2.07 -1.90
CA ASP A 102 -7.71 1.22 -1.61
C ASP A 102 -8.90 2.02 -1.03
N LEU A 103 -8.63 3.02 -0.17
CA LEU A 103 -9.63 3.92 0.39
C LEU A 103 -10.32 4.73 -0.71
N TYR A 104 -9.56 5.40 -1.57
CA TYR A 104 -10.12 6.27 -2.61
C TYR A 104 -10.75 5.49 -3.78
N ALA A 105 -10.36 4.23 -4.02
CA ALA A 105 -11.03 3.35 -4.98
C ALA A 105 -12.48 3.02 -4.59
N LEU A 106 -12.80 2.91 -3.29
CA LEU A 106 -14.19 2.70 -2.81
C LEU A 106 -15.14 3.84 -3.19
N LYS A 107 -14.60 5.05 -3.35
CA LYS A 107 -15.36 6.23 -3.74
C LYS A 107 -15.84 6.13 -5.19
N GLN A 108 -15.06 5.52 -6.07
CA GLN A 108 -15.38 5.38 -7.49
C GLN A 108 -16.46 4.32 -7.74
N THR A 109 -16.46 3.22 -6.99
CA THR A 109 -17.48 2.17 -7.10
C THR A 109 -18.87 2.61 -6.62
N LYS A 110 -18.98 3.55 -5.68
CA LYS A 110 -20.28 4.13 -5.28
C LYS A 110 -20.88 5.08 -6.33
N ASN A 111 -20.06 5.73 -7.15
CA ASN A 111 -20.53 6.70 -8.15
C ASN A 111 -20.96 6.05 -9.47
N HIS A 112 -20.59 4.81 -9.75
CA HIS A 112 -20.99 4.08 -10.98
C HIS A 112 -22.36 3.38 -10.87
N ASN A 113 -22.91 3.25 -9.67
CA ASN A 113 -24.24 2.66 -9.40
C ASN A 113 -25.34 3.72 -9.21
N LYS A 114 -25.20 4.87 -9.87
CA LYS A 114 -26.23 5.93 -9.92
C LYS A 114 -26.52 6.30 -11.36
#